data_AF-A0AA45WRG6-F1
#
_entry.id   AF-A0AA45WRG6-F1
#
_cell.length_a   1.000
_cell.length_b   1.000
_cell.length_c   1.000
_cell.angle_alpha   90.00
_cell.angle_beta   90.00
_cell.angle_gamma   90.00
#
_symmetry.space_group_name_H-M   'P 1'
#
loop_
_entity.id
_entity.type
_entity.pdbx_description
1 polymer ?
#
loop_
_entity_poly.entity_id
_entity_poly.type
_entity_poly.pdbx_seq_one_letter_code
_entity_poly.pdbx_strand_id
1 'polypeptide(L)'
;MLRSLRRLNRKRGNVTMMWVAGLPIFMIFFMFLASLVIAWMDHATAQKAADAGSLAATKKMDEYVNKEVQERMQAVIGTGVIVDPYEAVLGTPGKRYGVIKSVRRKYENEIKQSVSKYIKQNGAEPSKIIFFVDGRVRVEAKVKFHSLIFAEQFRDVYVKGVGFGPKRDYADWTAKMRKIEIPFEN
;
A
#
# COMPACT_ATOMS: atom_id res chain seq x y z
N MET A 1 67.93 -17.78 26.83
CA MET A 1 67.00 -17.35 25.77
C MET A 1 65.53 -17.23 26.25
N LEU A 2 65.26 -16.73 27.47
CA LEU A 2 63.89 -16.64 28.03
C LEU A 2 63.63 -15.32 28.77
N ARG A 3 64.23 -14.21 28.31
CA ARG A 3 64.00 -12.87 28.85
C ARG A 3 63.27 -11.91 27.90
N SER A 4 63.05 -12.27 26.63
CA SER A 4 62.37 -11.40 25.66
C SER A 4 60.83 -11.51 25.67
N LEU A 5 60.26 -12.60 26.20
CA LEU A 5 58.80 -12.81 26.24
C LEU A 5 58.07 -11.96 27.29
N ARG A 6 58.78 -11.35 28.26
CA ARG A 6 58.17 -10.51 29.30
C ARG A 6 57.89 -9.06 28.88
N ARG A 7 58.27 -8.63 27.66
CA ARG A 7 58.08 -7.23 27.19
C ARG A 7 56.82 -6.98 26.36
N LEU A 8 55.97 -7.98 26.16
CA LEU A 8 54.68 -7.83 25.45
C LEU A 8 53.49 -7.53 26.37
N ASN A 9 53.71 -7.20 27.65
CA ASN A 9 52.64 -6.80 28.56
C ASN A 9 52.56 -5.26 28.73
N ARG A 10 52.67 -4.52 27.61
CA ARG A 10 52.29 -3.10 27.59
C ARG A 10 50.76 -3.03 27.48
N LYS A 11 50.07 -2.99 28.64
CA LYS A 11 48.61 -2.83 28.75
C LYS A 11 48.02 -1.74 27.84
N ARG A 12 48.79 -0.68 27.53
CA ARG A 12 48.38 0.40 26.61
C ARG A 12 48.24 -0.06 25.15
N GLY A 13 49.09 -0.96 24.65
CA GLY A 13 49.02 -1.44 23.26
C GLY A 13 47.87 -2.41 22.99
N ASN A 14 47.43 -3.14 24.02
CA ASN A 14 46.31 -4.08 23.91
C ASN A 14 44.97 -3.34 23.76
N VAL A 15 44.82 -2.20 24.44
CA VAL A 15 43.62 -1.35 24.32
C VAL A 15 43.57 -0.68 22.94
N THR A 16 44.67 -0.11 22.43
CA THR A 16 44.67 0.51 21.10
C THR A 16 44.40 -0.51 19.99
N MET A 17 44.98 -1.72 20.07
CA MET A 17 44.70 -2.81 19.12
C MET A 17 43.25 -3.29 19.19
N MET A 18 42.65 -3.34 20.39
CA MET A 18 41.23 -3.64 20.58
C MET A 18 40.33 -2.58 19.93
N TRP A 19 40.69 -1.29 20.03
CA TRP A 19 39.95 -0.20 19.37
C TRP A 19 40.11 -0.23 17.86
N VAL A 20 41.32 -0.46 17.34
CA VAL A 20 41.57 -0.53 15.89
C VAL A 20 40.83 -1.71 15.25
N ALA A 21 40.75 -2.85 15.93
CA ALA A 21 39.97 -4.00 15.45
C ALA A 21 38.45 -3.84 15.73
N GLY A 22 38.08 -3.18 16.82
CA GLY A 22 36.70 -3.01 17.25
C GLY A 22 35.92 -1.94 16.47
N LEU A 23 36.58 -0.85 16.07
CA LEU A 23 35.95 0.25 15.32
C LEU A 23 35.32 -0.20 13.99
N PRO A 24 36.00 -0.99 13.13
CA PRO A 24 35.39 -1.50 11.90
C PRO A 24 34.17 -2.39 12.16
N ILE A 25 34.24 -3.27 13.17
CA ILE A 25 33.13 -4.15 13.56
C ILE A 25 31.94 -3.31 14.04
N PHE A 26 32.22 -2.28 14.85
CA PHE A 26 31.21 -1.37 15.36
C PHE A 26 30.57 -0.54 14.24
N MET A 27 31.36 -0.12 13.25
CA MET A 27 30.86 0.61 12.07
C MET A 27 29.94 -0.27 11.22
N ILE A 28 30.31 -1.53 10.98
CA ILE A 28 29.48 -2.53 10.28
C ILE A 28 28.17 -2.73 11.03
N PHE A 29 28.23 -2.90 12.35
CA PHE A 29 27.04 -3.05 13.19
C PHE A 29 26.11 -1.83 13.12
N PHE A 30 26.67 -0.62 13.14
CA PHE A 30 25.87 0.59 12.97
C PHE A 30 25.24 0.74 11.60
N MET A 31 25.97 0.41 10.53
CA MET A 31 25.42 0.43 9.17
C MET A 31 24.29 -0.60 8.99
N PHE A 32 24.40 -1.75 9.67
CA PHE A 32 23.33 -2.73 9.73
C PHE A 32 22.09 -2.20 10.47
N LEU A 33 22.26 -1.61 11.66
CA LEU A 33 21.17 -0.97 12.40
C LEU A 33 20.51 0.16 11.59
N ALA A 34 21.32 1.00 10.95
CA ALA A 34 20.83 2.09 10.10
C ALA A 34 20.02 1.55 8.90
N SER A 35 20.45 0.45 8.29
CA SER A 35 19.69 -0.21 7.21
C SER A 35 18.34 -0.74 7.69
N LEU A 36 18.25 -1.28 8.92
CA LEU A 36 16.97 -1.70 9.50
C LEU A 36 16.03 -0.52 9.77
N VAL A 37 16.58 0.60 10.27
CA VAL A 37 15.81 1.84 10.48
C VAL A 37 15.26 2.37 9.16
N ILE A 38 16.07 2.36 8.09
CA ILE A 38 15.61 2.75 6.74
C ILE A 38 14.49 1.83 6.27
N ALA A 39 14.63 0.51 6.42
CA ALA A 39 13.59 -0.45 6.02
C ALA A 39 12.26 -0.18 6.74
N TRP A 40 12.33 0.14 8.03
CA TRP A 40 11.15 0.47 8.82
C TRP A 40 10.52 1.82 8.41
N MET A 41 11.34 2.82 8.10
CA MET A 41 10.89 4.11 7.60
C MET A 41 10.24 3.99 6.20
N ASP A 42 10.82 3.19 5.31
CA ASP A 42 10.26 2.88 4.00
C ASP A 42 8.91 2.15 4.13
N HIS A 43 8.79 1.21 5.07
CA HIS A 43 7.51 0.57 5.38
C HIS A 43 6.48 1.60 5.87
N ALA A 44 6.84 2.47 6.81
CA ALA A 44 5.93 3.49 7.32
C ALA A 44 5.46 4.43 6.20
N THR A 45 6.36 4.80 5.30
CA THR A 45 6.06 5.64 4.13
C THR A 45 5.12 4.93 3.16
N ALA A 46 5.41 3.66 2.82
CA ALA A 46 4.56 2.86 1.96
C ALA A 46 3.16 2.66 2.56
N GLN A 47 3.06 2.43 3.88
CA GLN A 47 1.79 2.26 4.57
C GLN A 47 0.96 3.54 4.57
N LYS A 48 1.58 4.68 4.93
CA LYS A 48 0.92 5.99 4.88
C LYS A 48 0.40 6.31 3.47
N ALA A 49 1.21 6.05 2.45
CA ALA A 49 0.81 6.25 1.06
C ALA A 49 -0.34 5.33 0.65
N ALA A 50 -0.31 4.06 1.07
CA ALA A 50 -1.36 3.10 0.81
C ALA A 50 -2.68 3.49 1.51
N ASP A 51 -2.63 3.99 2.74
CA ASP A 51 -3.80 4.50 3.46
C ASP A 51 -4.43 5.69 2.72
N ALA A 52 -3.62 6.67 2.32
CA ALA A 52 -4.07 7.81 1.53
C ALA A 52 -4.69 7.36 0.18
N GLY A 53 -4.05 6.41 -0.49
CA GLY A 53 -4.55 5.81 -1.73
C GLY A 53 -5.88 5.10 -1.51
N SER A 54 -6.03 4.34 -0.43
CA SER A 54 -7.27 3.62 -0.11
C SER A 54 -8.44 4.54 0.22
N LEU A 55 -8.17 5.66 0.89
CA LEU A 55 -9.16 6.70 1.17
C LEU A 55 -9.60 7.40 -0.12
N ALA A 56 -8.65 7.75 -1.00
CA ALA A 56 -8.94 8.33 -2.31
C ALA A 56 -9.77 7.37 -3.19
N ALA A 57 -9.39 6.09 -3.22
CA ALA A 57 -10.13 5.05 -3.95
C ALA A 57 -11.57 4.95 -3.45
N THR A 58 -11.75 4.91 -2.13
CA THR A 58 -13.08 4.78 -1.52
C THR A 58 -13.94 6.01 -1.81
N LYS A 59 -13.38 7.22 -1.68
CA LYS A 59 -14.10 8.46 -2.00
C LYS A 59 -14.55 8.51 -3.46
N LYS A 60 -13.71 8.06 -4.40
CA LYS A 60 -14.07 7.99 -5.81
C LYS A 60 -15.11 6.92 -6.10
N MET A 61 -15.00 5.76 -5.46
CA MET A 61 -16.05 4.74 -5.53
C MET A 61 -17.38 5.28 -5.00
N ASP A 62 -17.40 5.99 -3.87
CA ASP A 62 -18.62 6.61 -3.33
C ASP A 62 -19.27 7.57 -4.35
N GLU A 63 -18.45 8.45 -4.95
CA GLU A 63 -18.90 9.41 -5.97
C GLU A 63 -19.51 8.70 -7.19
N TYR A 64 -18.82 7.70 -7.75
CA TYR A 64 -19.27 7.02 -8.96
C TYR A 64 -20.44 6.06 -8.72
N VAL A 65 -20.49 5.38 -7.58
CA VAL A 65 -21.65 4.53 -7.22
C VAL A 65 -22.90 5.40 -7.06
N ASN A 66 -22.81 6.52 -6.35
CA ASN A 66 -23.94 7.43 -6.20
C ASN A 66 -24.39 8.00 -7.55
N LYS A 67 -23.44 8.38 -8.41
CA LYS A 67 -23.73 8.88 -9.76
C LYS A 67 -24.45 7.83 -10.62
N GLU A 68 -23.95 6.60 -10.64
CA GLU A 68 -24.55 5.50 -11.41
C GLU A 68 -25.95 5.14 -10.89
N VAL A 69 -26.14 5.12 -9.56
CA VAL A 69 -27.46 4.88 -8.95
C VAL A 69 -28.43 5.99 -9.36
N GLN A 70 -28.01 7.26 -9.29
CA GLN A 70 -28.84 8.40 -9.66
C GLN A 70 -29.20 8.40 -11.16
N GLU A 71 -28.24 8.11 -12.05
CA GLU A 71 -28.48 7.98 -13.50
C GLU A 71 -29.53 6.89 -13.78
N ARG A 72 -29.41 5.73 -13.12
CA ARG A 72 -30.38 4.63 -13.27
C ARG A 72 -31.75 4.97 -12.68
N MET A 73 -31.80 5.66 -11.54
CA MET A 73 -33.06 6.09 -10.93
C MET A 73 -33.79 7.10 -11.82
N GLN A 74 -33.08 8.08 -12.41
CA GLN A 74 -33.66 9.03 -13.36
C GLN A 74 -34.22 8.34 -14.60
N ALA A 75 -33.51 7.33 -15.12
CA ALA A 75 -33.99 6.53 -16.24
C ALA A 75 -35.31 5.80 -15.91
N VAL A 76 -35.45 5.28 -14.69
CA VAL A 76 -36.69 4.61 -14.24
C VAL A 76 -37.83 5.62 -14.06
N ILE A 77 -37.57 6.79 -13.44
CA ILE A 77 -38.58 7.85 -13.28
C ILE A 77 -39.11 8.31 -14.63
N GLY A 78 -38.24 8.42 -15.64
CA GLY A 78 -38.61 8.81 -17.01
C GLY A 78 -39.50 7.79 -17.74
N THR A 79 -39.62 6.56 -17.24
CA THR A 79 -40.49 5.53 -17.84
C THR A 79 -41.93 5.54 -17.33
N GLY A 80 -42.26 6.36 -16.33
CA GLY A 80 -43.62 6.50 -15.81
C GLY A 80 -44.16 5.29 -15.02
N VAL A 81 -43.28 4.37 -14.63
CA VAL A 81 -43.64 3.16 -13.86
C VAL A 81 -43.87 3.52 -12.38
N ILE A 82 -44.99 3.09 -11.80
CA ILE A 82 -45.34 3.25 -10.37
C ILE A 82 -44.60 2.19 -9.54
N VAL A 83 -43.27 2.24 -9.55
CA VAL A 83 -42.42 1.41 -8.68
C VAL A 83 -41.41 2.34 -8.04
N ASP A 84 -41.10 2.13 -6.76
CA ASP A 84 -40.06 2.89 -6.08
C ASP A 84 -38.76 2.81 -6.90
N PRO A 85 -38.23 3.94 -7.42
CA PRO A 85 -37.01 3.95 -8.23
C PRO A 85 -35.82 3.31 -7.51
N TYR A 86 -35.79 3.37 -6.17
CA TYR A 86 -34.75 2.75 -5.38
C TYR A 86 -34.85 1.21 -5.43
N GLU A 87 -36.04 0.65 -5.29
CA GLU A 87 -36.28 -0.79 -5.41
C GLU A 87 -36.08 -1.28 -6.85
N ALA A 88 -36.46 -0.46 -7.84
CA ALA A 88 -36.22 -0.75 -9.24
C ALA A 88 -34.72 -0.84 -9.59
N VAL A 89 -33.85 -0.06 -8.94
CA VAL A 89 -32.41 -0.02 -9.22
C VAL A 89 -31.57 -0.90 -8.29
N LEU A 90 -31.94 -1.02 -7.02
CA LEU A 90 -31.16 -1.71 -5.97
C LEU A 90 -31.93 -2.84 -5.28
N GLY A 91 -33.17 -3.15 -5.68
CA GLY A 91 -34.03 -4.12 -4.99
C GLY A 91 -33.52 -5.56 -5.01
N THR A 92 -32.69 -5.95 -5.99
CA THR A 92 -32.11 -7.30 -6.04
C THR A 92 -30.58 -7.30 -5.97
N PRO A 93 -29.96 -8.35 -5.38
CA PRO A 93 -28.50 -8.48 -5.37
C PRO A 93 -27.86 -8.40 -6.76
N GLY A 94 -28.54 -8.94 -7.78
CA GLY A 94 -28.07 -8.89 -9.17
C GLY A 94 -28.02 -7.47 -9.74
N LYS A 95 -29.00 -6.62 -9.40
CA LYS A 95 -29.01 -5.22 -9.84
C LYS A 95 -27.95 -4.38 -9.12
N ARG A 96 -27.80 -4.57 -7.81
CA ARG A 96 -26.73 -3.94 -7.00
C ARG A 96 -25.35 -4.25 -7.57
N TYR A 97 -25.11 -5.53 -7.89
CA TYR A 97 -23.89 -5.93 -8.58
C TYR A 97 -23.74 -5.27 -9.95
N GLY A 98 -24.84 -5.18 -10.71
CA GLY A 98 -24.85 -4.51 -12.01
C GLY A 98 -24.38 -3.06 -11.98
N VAL A 99 -24.62 -2.32 -10.88
CA VAL A 99 -24.08 -0.95 -10.74
C VAL A 99 -22.60 -0.97 -10.36
N ILE A 100 -22.15 -1.86 -9.47
CA ILE A 100 -20.71 -1.98 -9.15
C ILE A 100 -19.90 -2.39 -10.39
N LYS A 101 -20.43 -3.32 -11.19
CA LYS A 101 -19.79 -3.78 -12.43
C LYS A 101 -19.68 -2.67 -13.46
N SER A 102 -20.70 -1.82 -13.61
CA SER A 102 -20.65 -0.68 -14.55
C SER A 102 -19.71 0.40 -14.06
N VAL A 103 -19.77 0.78 -12.78
CA VAL A 103 -18.85 1.74 -12.16
C VAL A 103 -17.41 1.33 -12.38
N ARG A 104 -17.08 0.06 -12.10
CA ARG A 104 -15.74 -0.46 -12.37
C ARG A 104 -15.37 -0.30 -13.84
N ARG A 105 -16.17 -0.82 -14.77
CA ARG A 105 -15.83 -0.80 -16.21
C ARG A 105 -15.66 0.62 -16.75
N LYS A 106 -16.47 1.57 -16.27
CA LYS A 106 -16.51 2.95 -16.76
C LYS A 106 -15.40 3.80 -16.14
N TYR A 107 -15.10 3.59 -14.84
CA TYR A 107 -14.24 4.48 -14.05
C TYR A 107 -12.95 3.85 -13.52
N GLU A 108 -12.62 2.60 -13.88
CA GLU A 108 -11.40 1.92 -13.41
C GLU A 108 -10.13 2.77 -13.64
N ASN A 109 -9.97 3.37 -14.82
CA ASN A 109 -8.81 4.20 -15.14
C ASN A 109 -8.77 5.48 -14.31
N GLU A 110 -9.91 6.12 -14.07
CA GLU A 110 -9.99 7.34 -13.25
C GLU A 110 -9.66 7.04 -11.78
N ILE A 111 -10.16 5.91 -11.26
CA ILE A 111 -9.83 5.46 -9.90
C ILE A 111 -8.33 5.15 -9.79
N LYS A 112 -7.75 4.43 -10.76
CA LYS A 112 -6.29 4.20 -10.82
C LYS A 112 -5.53 5.53 -10.81
N GLN A 113 -5.86 6.47 -11.67
CA GLN A 113 -5.18 7.75 -11.74
C GLN A 113 -5.26 8.53 -10.42
N SER A 114 -6.44 8.57 -9.80
CA SER A 114 -6.62 9.23 -8.51
C SER A 114 -5.75 8.59 -7.43
N VAL A 115 -5.80 7.27 -7.29
CA VAL A 115 -5.00 6.52 -6.31
C VAL A 115 -3.51 6.69 -6.55
N SER A 116 -3.06 6.58 -7.80
CA SER A 116 -1.66 6.80 -8.20
C SER A 116 -1.18 8.20 -7.83
N LYS A 117 -2.00 9.23 -8.05
CA LYS A 117 -1.67 10.61 -7.66
C LYS A 117 -1.41 10.73 -6.16
N TYR A 118 -2.31 10.22 -5.31
CA TYR A 118 -2.16 10.31 -3.86
C TYR A 118 -0.99 9.46 -3.33
N ILE A 119 -0.75 8.28 -3.91
CA ILE A 119 0.38 7.43 -3.52
C ILE A 119 1.70 8.10 -3.86
N LYS A 120 1.84 8.63 -5.08
CA LYS A 120 3.05 9.35 -5.52
C LYS A 120 3.31 10.62 -4.71
N GLN A 121 2.25 11.36 -4.34
CA GLN A 121 2.37 12.53 -3.47
C GLN A 121 2.90 12.18 -2.06
N ASN A 122 2.71 10.94 -1.61
CA ASN A 122 3.22 10.44 -0.33
C ASN A 122 4.56 9.71 -0.46
N GLY A 123 5.25 9.81 -1.61
CA GLY A 123 6.62 9.30 -1.78
C GLY A 123 6.73 7.80 -2.05
N ALA A 124 5.64 7.15 -2.48
CA ALA A 124 5.63 5.74 -2.84
C ALA A 124 5.12 5.50 -4.27
N GLU A 125 5.27 4.28 -4.76
CA GLU A 125 4.75 3.83 -6.05
C GLU A 125 3.50 2.97 -5.85
N PRO A 126 2.46 3.11 -6.70
CA PRO A 126 1.28 2.26 -6.63
C PRO A 126 1.61 0.83 -7.09
N SER A 127 1.07 -0.18 -6.42
CA SER A 127 1.25 -1.59 -6.79
C SER A 127 -0.07 -2.22 -7.26
N LYS A 128 -1.07 -2.30 -6.38
CA LYS A 128 -2.40 -2.82 -6.74
C LYS A 128 -3.53 -2.24 -5.90
N ILE A 129 -4.73 -2.24 -6.47
CA ILE A 129 -5.98 -1.99 -5.77
C ILE A 129 -6.72 -3.32 -5.67
N ILE A 130 -7.21 -3.66 -4.49
CA ILE A 130 -8.09 -4.79 -4.28
C ILE A 130 -9.40 -4.25 -3.73
N PHE A 131 -10.45 -4.36 -4.54
CA PHE A 131 -11.78 -3.96 -4.10
C PHE A 131 -12.42 -5.05 -3.23
N PHE A 132 -13.12 -4.59 -2.20
CA PHE A 132 -14.02 -5.38 -1.36
C PHE A 132 -13.34 -6.49 -0.54
N VAL A 133 -12.17 -6.16 0.04
CA VAL A 133 -11.57 -7.00 1.10
C VAL A 133 -12.25 -6.63 2.42
N ASP A 134 -13.02 -7.55 2.99
CA ASP A 134 -13.74 -7.37 4.27
C ASP A 134 -14.62 -6.10 4.32
N GLY A 135 -15.27 -5.79 3.20
CA GLY A 135 -16.12 -4.62 3.04
C GLY A 135 -15.37 -3.31 2.78
N ARG A 136 -14.08 -3.37 2.45
CA ARG A 136 -13.20 -2.20 2.28
C ARG A 136 -12.44 -2.23 0.96
N VAL A 137 -11.97 -1.06 0.53
CA VAL A 137 -10.98 -0.97 -0.56
C VAL A 137 -9.59 -1.09 0.04
N ARG A 138 -8.84 -2.10 -0.37
CA ARG A 138 -7.44 -2.29 -0.01
C ARG A 138 -6.56 -1.75 -1.12
N VAL A 139 -5.51 -1.01 -0.76
CA VAL A 139 -4.53 -0.50 -1.70
C VAL A 139 -3.15 -0.90 -1.23
N GLU A 140 -2.28 -1.26 -2.17
CA GLU A 140 -0.89 -1.58 -1.91
C GLU A 140 0.01 -0.56 -2.60
N ALA A 141 0.94 -0.02 -1.82
CA ALA A 141 1.99 0.85 -2.31
C ALA A 141 3.36 0.20 -2.03
N LYS A 142 4.35 0.53 -2.84
CA LYS A 142 5.72 0.04 -2.75
C LYS A 142 6.72 1.19 -2.72
N VAL A 143 7.75 1.08 -1.91
CA VAL A 143 8.89 2.00 -1.86
C VAL A 143 10.15 1.21 -2.16
N LYS A 144 11.05 1.76 -2.97
CA LYS A 144 12.32 1.11 -3.30
C LYS A 144 13.24 1.13 -2.08
N PHE A 145 13.68 -0.04 -1.64
CA PHE A 145 14.53 -0.17 -0.46
C PHE A 145 15.98 0.23 -0.79
N HIS A 146 16.57 1.08 0.05
CA HIS A 146 17.97 1.49 -0.08
C HIS A 146 18.78 1.03 1.13
N SER A 147 19.53 -0.08 0.99
CA SER A 147 20.45 -0.56 2.03
C SER A 147 21.76 0.21 2.03
N LEU A 148 22.29 0.50 3.21
CA LEU A 148 23.60 1.15 3.38
C LEU A 148 24.77 0.16 3.31
N ILE A 149 24.55 -1.12 3.60
CA ILE A 149 25.62 -2.13 3.73
C ILE A 149 25.59 -3.19 2.63
N PHE A 150 24.47 -3.31 1.89
CA PHE A 150 24.29 -4.28 0.80
C PHE A 150 23.50 -3.69 -0.39
N ALA A 151 23.82 -2.45 -0.80
CA ALA A 151 23.08 -1.73 -1.84
C ALA A 151 22.90 -2.53 -3.15
N GLU A 152 23.88 -3.33 -3.56
CA GLU A 152 23.81 -4.14 -4.79
C GLU A 152 22.84 -5.31 -4.67
N GLN A 153 22.80 -5.99 -3.52
CA GLN A 153 21.89 -7.14 -3.30
C GLN A 153 20.43 -6.69 -3.19
N PHE A 154 20.19 -5.46 -2.73
CA PHE A 154 18.85 -4.92 -2.52
C PHE A 154 18.40 -3.95 -3.62
N ARG A 155 19.13 -3.87 -4.75
CA ARG A 155 18.89 -2.88 -5.81
C ARG A 155 17.47 -2.93 -6.39
N ASP A 156 16.83 -4.10 -6.44
CA ASP A 156 15.47 -4.28 -6.96
C ASP A 156 14.49 -4.80 -5.89
N VAL A 157 14.80 -4.52 -4.62
CA VAL A 157 13.95 -4.91 -3.50
C VAL A 157 13.04 -3.73 -3.13
N TYR A 158 11.76 -4.04 -2.94
CA TYR A 158 10.73 -3.06 -2.60
C TYR A 158 10.11 -3.41 -1.26
N VAL A 159 9.94 -2.40 -0.41
CA VAL A 159 9.15 -2.49 0.81
C VAL A 159 7.70 -2.19 0.46
N LYS A 160 6.80 -3.10 0.85
CA LYS A 160 5.36 -2.98 0.57
C LYS A 160 4.63 -2.46 1.79
N GLY A 161 3.69 -1.55 1.56
CA GLY A 161 2.73 -1.08 2.54
C GLY A 161 1.32 -1.38 2.06
N VAL A 162 0.44 -1.70 3.01
CA VAL A 162 -0.97 -2.00 2.75
C VAL A 162 -1.82 -1.01 3.52
N GLY A 163 -2.80 -0.42 2.83
CA GLY A 163 -3.76 0.49 3.44
C GLY A 163 -5.19 0.06 3.17
N PHE A 164 -6.08 0.40 4.10
CA PHE A 164 -7.50 0.01 4.06
C PHE A 164 -8.40 1.23 4.20
N GLY A 165 -9.29 1.39 3.22
CA GLY A 165 -10.33 2.42 3.26
C GLY A 165 -11.42 2.12 4.29
N PRO A 166 -12.32 3.09 4.54
CA PRO A 166 -13.47 2.87 5.41
C PRO A 166 -14.42 1.81 4.84
N LYS A 167 -15.20 1.18 5.72
CA LYS A 167 -16.26 0.25 5.29
C LYS A 167 -17.38 1.01 4.59
N ARG A 168 -17.96 0.40 3.56
CA ARG A 168 -19.08 0.96 2.79
C ARG A 168 -20.13 -0.10 2.51
N ASP A 169 -21.40 0.29 2.58
CA ASP A 169 -22.53 -0.62 2.42
C ASP A 169 -22.57 -1.27 1.03
N TYR A 170 -22.11 -0.56 0.00
CA TYR A 170 -22.03 -1.12 -1.35
C TYR A 170 -20.94 -2.18 -1.51
N ALA A 171 -20.02 -2.31 -0.54
CA ALA A 171 -19.05 -3.40 -0.54
C ALA A 171 -19.74 -4.74 -0.27
N ASP A 172 -20.77 -4.75 0.57
CA ASP A 172 -21.56 -5.94 0.89
C ASP A 172 -22.37 -6.43 -0.31
N TRP A 173 -22.65 -5.55 -1.28
CA TRP A 173 -23.32 -5.92 -2.53
C TRP A 173 -22.48 -6.88 -3.39
N THR A 174 -21.19 -7.00 -3.09
CA THR A 174 -20.26 -7.90 -3.75
C THR A 174 -19.70 -8.99 -2.83
N ALA A 175 -20.19 -9.13 -1.59
CA ALA A 175 -19.65 -10.04 -0.57
C ALA A 175 -19.61 -11.53 -1.01
N LYS A 176 -20.44 -11.93 -1.99
CA LYS A 176 -20.44 -13.28 -2.56
C LYS A 176 -19.46 -13.47 -3.74
N MET A 177 -18.66 -12.46 -4.07
CA MET A 177 -17.79 -12.48 -5.24
C MET A 177 -16.32 -12.69 -4.92
N ARG A 178 -15.61 -13.20 -5.92
CA ARG A 178 -14.16 -13.31 -5.91
C ARG A 178 -13.56 -11.90 -5.79
N LYS A 179 -12.54 -11.75 -4.95
CA LYS A 179 -11.78 -10.49 -4.78
C LYS A 179 -11.41 -9.91 -6.14
N ILE A 180 -11.69 -8.63 -6.34
CA ILE A 180 -11.39 -7.95 -7.59
C ILE A 180 -10.05 -7.24 -7.42
N GLU A 181 -9.03 -7.80 -8.05
CA GLU A 181 -7.68 -7.21 -8.08
C GLU A 181 -7.49 -6.41 -9.35
N ILE A 182 -6.94 -5.22 -9.19
CA ILE A 182 -6.66 -4.27 -10.25
C ILE A 182 -5.18 -3.89 -10.14
N PRO A 183 -4.31 -4.47 -10.98
CA PRO A 183 -2.91 -4.10 -11.01
C PRO A 183 -2.72 -2.71 -11.64
N PHE A 184 -1.66 -2.03 -11.21
CA PHE A 184 -1.19 -0.79 -11.82
C PHE A 184 -0.19 -1.02 -12.97
N GLU A 185 0.38 -2.22 -13.06
CA GLU A 185 1.22 -2.66 -14.17
C GLU A 185 0.35 -3.31 -15.26
N ASN A 186 0.74 -3.13 -16.52
CA ASN A 186 0.22 -3.87 -17.68
C ASN A 186 1.08 -5.09 -17.93
#